data_AF-W7KZU6-F1
#
_entry.id   AF-W7KZU6-F1
#
_cell.length_a   1.000
_cell.length_b   1.000
_cell.length_c   1.000
_cell.angle_alpha   90.00
_cell.angle_beta   90.00
_cell.angle_gamma   90.00
#
_symmetry.space_group_name_H-M   'P 1'
#
loop_
_entity.id
_entity.type
_entity.pdbx_description
1 polymer ?
#
loop_
_entity_poly.entity_id
_entity_poly.type
_entity_poly.pdbx_seq_one_letter_code
_entity_poly.pdbx_strand_id
1 'polypeptide(L)'
;MAINTINARLRAGRTFFNFCHRKKYINKNPYDGVQQLRIRHEVGATFTKRQLKKLLDAPDTTSFIGLRDLAIMLTFAHTGIRLTELTSLRIQGVSFDDKGAINVQRAKNRYARRIPLTARLRTVLKAYIEERGVLDHDSLFISVETKRCHNLS
;
A
#
# COMPACT_ATOMS: atom_id res chain seq x y z
N MET A 1 -2.80 22.74 -12.30
CA MET A 1 -1.90 21.67 -11.79
C MET A 1 -1.74 21.84 -10.29
N ALA A 2 -1.68 20.74 -9.53
CA ALA A 2 -1.45 20.82 -8.08
C ALA A 2 -0.06 21.39 -7.76
N ILE A 3 0.06 22.15 -6.66
CA ILE A 3 1.34 22.73 -6.20
C ILE A 3 2.42 21.65 -6.01
N ASN A 4 2.03 20.48 -5.50
CA ASN A 4 2.91 19.32 -5.38
C ASN A 4 3.48 18.85 -6.72
N THR A 5 2.68 18.88 -7.80
CA THR A 5 3.12 18.54 -9.15
C THR A 5 4.13 19.55 -9.68
N ILE A 6 3.89 20.85 -9.44
CA ILE A 6 4.83 21.91 -9.83
C ILE A 6 6.16 21.74 -9.08
N ASN A 7 6.11 21.58 -7.76
CA ASN A 7 7.30 21.36 -6.94
C ASN A 7 8.04 20.05 -7.31
N ALA A 8 7.34 19.00 -7.72
CA ALA A 8 7.96 17.78 -8.23
C ALA A 8 8.73 18.01 -9.53
N ARG A 9 8.16 18.78 -10.46
CA ARG A 9 8.83 19.18 -11.71
C ARG A 9 10.03 20.07 -11.44
N LEU A 10 9.91 21.04 -10.52
CA LEU A 10 11.04 21.88 -10.10
C LEU A 10 12.19 21.03 -9.51
N ARG A 11 11.88 20.01 -8.68
CA ARG A 11 12.90 19.09 -8.17
C ARG A 11 13.55 18.27 -9.28
N ALA A 12 12.75 17.73 -10.19
CA ALA A 12 13.26 16.94 -11.31
C ALA A 12 14.19 17.78 -12.21
N GLY A 13 13.76 18.98 -12.58
CA GLY A 13 14.56 19.94 -13.34
C GLY A 13 15.86 20.29 -12.63
N ARG A 14 15.79 20.70 -11.35
CA ARG A 14 16.98 21.00 -10.56
C ARG A 14 17.97 19.84 -10.52
N THR A 15 17.51 18.61 -10.27
CA THR A 15 18.36 17.41 -10.25
C THR A 15 19.03 17.15 -11.60
N PHE A 16 18.28 17.26 -12.70
CA PHE A 16 18.80 17.06 -14.05
C PHE A 16 19.87 18.11 -14.42
N PHE A 17 19.58 19.39 -14.20
CA PHE A 17 20.54 20.46 -14.53
C PHE A 17 21.73 20.50 -13.56
N ASN A 18 21.58 20.04 -12.31
CA ASN A 18 22.72 19.77 -11.42
C ASN A 18 23.65 18.70 -11.99
N PHE A 19 23.09 17.64 -12.59
CA PHE A 19 23.88 16.63 -13.30
C PHE A 19 24.61 17.24 -14.50
N CYS A 20 23.92 18.01 -15.35
CA CYS A 20 24.52 18.67 -16.52
C CYS A 20 25.65 19.63 -16.14
N HIS A 21 25.45 20.43 -15.08
CA HIS A 21 26.48 21.33 -14.56
C HIS A 21 27.70 20.55 -14.03
N ARG A 22 27.48 19.49 -13.25
CA ARG A 22 28.57 18.60 -12.78
C ARG A 22 29.35 17.94 -13.92
N LYS A 23 28.69 17.63 -15.02
CA LYS A 23 29.31 17.06 -16.24
C LYS A 23 29.88 18.12 -17.17
N LYS A 24 29.83 19.40 -16.80
CA LYS A 24 30.30 20.55 -17.58
C LYS A 24 29.61 20.70 -18.95
N TYR A 25 28.40 20.18 -19.10
CA TYR A 25 27.57 20.43 -20.29
C TYR A 25 26.98 21.84 -20.30
N ILE A 26 26.87 22.47 -19.13
CA ILE A 26 26.42 23.84 -18.94
C ILE A 26 27.30 24.53 -17.90
N ASN A 27 27.43 25.86 -18.00
CA ASN A 27 28.23 26.66 -17.08
C ASN A 27 27.46 27.10 -15.82
N LYS A 28 26.11 27.05 -15.86
CA LYS A 28 25.26 27.45 -14.75
C LYS A 28 23.95 26.66 -14.78
N ASN A 29 23.43 26.28 -13.63
CA ASN A 29 22.14 25.64 -13.52
C ASN A 29 21.01 26.69 -13.61
N PRO A 30 20.06 26.60 -14.57
CA PRO A 30 18.93 27.53 -14.68
C PRO A 30 17.94 27.43 -13.51
N TYR A 31 18.01 26.35 -12.72
CA TYR A 31 17.22 26.15 -11.51
C TYR A 31 17.92 26.62 -10.23
N ASP A 32 19.13 27.19 -10.30
CA ASP A 32 19.76 27.78 -9.11
C ASP A 32 18.95 28.97 -8.60
N GLY A 33 18.68 29.01 -7.30
CA GLY A 33 17.87 30.06 -6.66
C GLY A 33 16.35 29.92 -6.83
N VAL A 34 15.85 29.04 -7.71
CA VAL A 34 14.40 28.82 -7.89
C VAL A 34 13.79 28.16 -6.64
N GLN A 35 12.92 28.87 -5.92
CA GLN A 35 12.30 28.34 -4.71
C GLN A 35 11.09 27.45 -5.04
N GLN A 36 10.85 26.46 -4.19
CA GLN A 36 9.61 25.71 -4.23
C GLN A 36 8.45 26.60 -3.77
N LEU A 37 7.30 26.39 -4.39
CA LEU A 37 6.06 27.01 -3.94
C LEU A 37 5.75 26.52 -2.53
N ARG A 38 5.36 27.45 -1.64
CA ARG A 38 4.97 27.10 -0.27
C ARG A 38 3.74 26.20 -0.30
N ILE A 39 3.81 25.08 0.42
CA ILE A 39 2.70 24.17 0.62
C ILE A 39 2.30 24.28 2.08
N ARG A 40 1.03 24.59 2.36
CA ARG A 40 0.47 24.36 3.70
C ARG A 40 0.32 22.85 3.87
N HIS A 41 1.08 22.27 4.77
CA HIS A 41 0.96 20.87 5.10
C HIS A 41 -0.28 20.69 5.98
N GLU A 42 -1.42 20.43 5.38
CA GLU A 42 -2.58 19.94 6.11
C GLU A 42 -2.29 18.49 6.51
N VAL A 43 -2.21 18.23 7.82
CA VAL A 43 -2.15 16.86 8.31
C VAL A 43 -3.48 16.22 7.92
N GLY A 44 -3.42 15.20 7.06
CA GLY A 44 -4.62 14.49 6.63
C GLY A 44 -5.41 13.96 7.82
N ALA A 45 -6.74 13.94 7.70
CA ALA A 45 -7.61 13.45 8.75
C ALA A 45 -7.24 12.00 9.13
N THR A 46 -6.88 11.79 10.40
CA THR A 46 -6.64 10.45 10.94
C THR A 46 -7.91 9.89 11.57
N PHE A 47 -8.09 8.57 11.52
CA PHE A 47 -9.20 7.94 12.20
C PHE A 47 -9.05 8.00 13.72
N THR A 48 -10.11 8.44 14.42
CA THR A 48 -10.25 8.17 15.85
C THR A 48 -10.45 6.68 16.09
N LYS A 49 -10.15 6.19 17.31
CA LYS A 49 -10.40 4.79 17.70
C LYS A 49 -11.84 4.35 17.42
N ARG A 50 -12.83 5.24 17.65
CA ARG A 50 -14.25 4.97 17.41
C ARG A 50 -14.58 4.86 15.91
N GLN A 51 -14.02 5.73 15.08
CA GLN A 51 -14.21 5.64 13.62
C GLN A 51 -13.56 4.38 13.06
N LEU A 52 -12.35 4.04 13.51
CA LEU A 52 -11.68 2.81 13.11
C LEU A 52 -12.50 1.57 13.51
N LYS A 53 -13.04 1.54 14.73
CA LYS A 53 -13.92 0.46 15.17
C LYS A 53 -15.15 0.35 14.27
N LYS A 54 -15.86 1.46 14.00
CA LYS A 54 -17.00 1.48 13.09
C LYS A 54 -16.66 0.96 11.69
N LEU A 55 -15.51 1.34 11.15
CA LEU A 55 -15.04 0.88 9.85
C LEU A 55 -14.80 -0.64 9.85
N LEU A 56 -14.15 -1.17 10.89
CA LEU A 56 -13.85 -2.59 11.04
C LEU A 56 -15.07 -3.45 11.40
N ASP A 57 -16.18 -2.85 11.81
CA ASP A 57 -17.43 -3.54 12.13
C ASP A 57 -18.45 -3.47 10.97
N ALA A 58 -18.13 -2.77 9.87
CA ALA A 58 -19.02 -2.58 8.74
C ALA A 58 -19.17 -3.79 7.79
N PRO A 59 -18.12 -4.61 7.52
CA PRO A 59 -18.25 -5.74 6.59
C PRO A 59 -19.12 -6.88 7.14
N ASP A 60 -19.98 -7.45 6.30
CA ASP A 60 -20.76 -8.65 6.62
C ASP A 60 -19.90 -9.92 6.50
N THR A 61 -19.43 -10.42 7.64
CA THR A 61 -18.54 -11.58 7.72
C THR A 61 -19.21 -12.92 7.41
N THR A 62 -20.53 -12.95 7.19
CA THR A 62 -21.22 -14.17 6.73
C THR A 62 -21.04 -14.39 5.23
N SER A 63 -20.66 -13.34 4.50
CA SER A 63 -20.35 -13.40 3.07
C SER A 63 -18.84 -13.51 2.85
N PHE A 64 -18.43 -14.23 1.80
CA PHE A 64 -17.03 -14.28 1.38
C PHE A 64 -16.43 -12.89 1.15
N ILE A 65 -17.20 -12.00 0.49
CA ILE A 65 -16.76 -10.63 0.18
C ILE A 65 -16.54 -9.83 1.46
N GLY A 66 -17.47 -9.85 2.41
CA GLY A 66 -17.31 -9.11 3.66
C GLY A 66 -16.21 -9.67 4.55
N LEU A 67 -16.01 -11.00 4.58
CA LEU A 67 -14.88 -11.61 5.27
C LEU A 67 -13.53 -11.19 4.66
N ARG A 68 -13.42 -11.18 3.32
CA ARG A 68 -12.25 -10.68 2.60
C ARG A 68 -11.99 -9.22 2.92
N ASP A 69 -13.01 -8.39 2.85
CA ASP A 69 -12.88 -6.94 3.05
C ASP A 69 -12.46 -6.64 4.50
N LEU A 70 -13.01 -7.35 5.48
CA LEU A 70 -12.55 -7.27 6.87
C LEU A 70 -11.08 -7.69 7.02
N ALA A 71 -10.65 -8.77 6.38
CA ALA A 71 -9.27 -9.23 6.42
C ALA A 71 -8.30 -8.18 5.85
N ILE A 72 -8.66 -7.53 4.73
CA ILE A 72 -7.90 -6.44 4.11
C ILE A 72 -7.84 -5.23 5.04
N MET A 73 -8.99 -4.80 5.58
CA MET A 73 -9.05 -3.63 6.47
C MET A 73 -8.24 -3.84 7.75
N LEU A 74 -8.35 -5.01 8.38
CA LEU A 74 -7.54 -5.35 9.56
C LEU A 74 -6.06 -5.40 9.23
N THR A 75 -5.68 -5.91 8.06
CA THR A 75 -4.29 -5.93 7.62
C THR A 75 -3.75 -4.51 7.50
N PHE A 76 -4.47 -3.59 6.87
CA PHE A 76 -4.07 -2.18 6.81
C PHE A 76 -3.96 -1.55 8.20
N ALA A 77 -5.00 -1.71 9.03
CA ALA A 77 -5.09 -1.08 10.34
C ALA A 77 -4.00 -1.54 11.31
N HIS A 78 -3.61 -2.82 11.26
CA HIS A 78 -2.63 -3.39 12.20
C HIS A 78 -1.19 -3.36 11.69
N THR A 79 -0.96 -3.45 10.37
CA THR A 79 0.40 -3.61 9.83
C THR A 79 0.97 -2.34 9.19
N GLY A 80 0.11 -1.38 8.82
CA GLY A 80 0.55 -0.19 8.07
C GLY A 80 1.19 -0.53 6.72
N ILE A 81 0.88 -1.70 6.15
CA ILE A 81 1.38 -2.14 4.85
C ILE A 81 0.90 -1.20 3.74
N ARG A 82 1.72 -1.01 2.69
CA ARG A 82 1.28 -0.24 1.51
C ARG A 82 0.31 -1.05 0.66
N LEU A 83 -0.57 -0.37 -0.06
CA LEU A 83 -1.48 -1.02 -1.01
C LEU A 83 -0.74 -1.95 -1.99
N THR A 84 0.35 -1.48 -2.59
CA THR A 84 1.14 -2.30 -3.54
C THR A 84 1.78 -3.52 -2.89
N GLU A 85 2.18 -3.40 -1.62
CA GLU A 85 2.73 -4.54 -0.87
C GLU A 85 1.62 -5.54 -0.52
N LEU A 86 0.43 -5.04 -0.13
CA LEU A 86 -0.74 -5.86 0.19
C LEU A 86 -1.25 -6.64 -1.03
N THR A 87 -1.36 -6.00 -2.19
CA THR A 87 -1.79 -6.65 -3.44
C THR A 87 -0.79 -7.69 -3.95
N SER A 88 0.47 -7.63 -3.51
CA SER A 88 1.50 -8.60 -3.86
C SER A 88 1.72 -9.68 -2.79
N LEU A 89 0.93 -9.69 -1.71
CA LEU A 89 1.03 -10.74 -0.71
C LEU A 89 0.57 -12.09 -1.28
N ARG A 90 1.29 -13.14 -0.89
CA ARG A 90 0.99 -14.52 -1.23
C ARG A 90 0.65 -15.31 0.03
N ILE A 91 -0.06 -16.41 -0.13
CA ILE A 91 -0.41 -17.32 0.99
C ILE A 91 0.85 -17.76 1.74
N GLN A 92 1.92 -18.15 1.03
CA GLN A 92 3.18 -18.59 1.65
C GLN A 92 3.91 -17.45 2.38
N GLY A 93 3.51 -16.19 2.13
CA GLY A 93 3.99 -15.02 2.86
C GLY A 93 3.38 -14.88 4.25
N VAL A 94 2.38 -15.69 4.62
CA VAL A 94 1.71 -15.62 5.93
C VAL A 94 2.05 -16.86 6.75
N SER A 95 2.67 -16.66 7.91
CA SER A 95 2.88 -17.73 8.90
C SER A 95 1.84 -17.63 10.00
N PHE A 96 1.24 -18.78 10.34
CA PHE A 96 0.30 -18.95 11.44
C PHE A 96 0.90 -19.69 12.64
N ASP A 97 2.23 -19.82 12.70
CA ASP A 97 2.97 -20.34 13.85
C ASP A 97 2.66 -19.54 15.14
N ASP A 98 3.16 -20.00 16.30
CA ASP A 98 2.92 -19.35 17.60
C ASP A 98 3.23 -17.83 17.57
N LYS A 99 4.24 -17.43 16.80
CA LYS A 99 4.68 -16.04 16.59
C LYS A 99 4.12 -15.40 15.30
N GLY A 100 3.02 -15.95 14.75
CA GLY A 100 2.54 -15.73 13.39
C GLY A 100 2.73 -14.32 12.82
N ALA A 101 3.08 -14.24 11.54
CA ALA A 101 3.53 -13.00 10.92
C ALA A 101 3.25 -12.94 9.42
N ILE A 102 3.20 -11.73 8.88
CA ILE A 102 3.23 -11.47 7.44
C ILE A 102 4.65 -11.10 7.03
N ASN A 103 5.19 -11.86 6.09
CA ASN A 103 6.49 -11.61 5.46
C ASN A 103 6.27 -10.73 4.22
N VAL A 104 6.56 -9.43 4.37
CA VAL A 104 6.48 -8.50 3.25
C VAL A 104 7.79 -8.55 2.47
N GLN A 105 7.73 -9.14 1.28
CA GLN A 105 8.86 -9.21 0.35
C GLN A 105 9.11 -7.86 -0.35
N ARG A 106 10.30 -7.72 -0.92
CA ARG A 106 10.86 -6.45 -1.42
C ARG A 106 9.98 -5.80 -2.51
N ALA A 107 9.66 -4.52 -2.32
CA ALA A 107 9.45 -3.58 -3.43
C ALA A 107 10.74 -2.75 -3.59
N LYS A 108 11.28 -2.71 -4.83
CA LYS A 108 12.42 -1.99 -5.44
C LYS A 108 13.53 -1.34 -4.57
N ASN A 109 13.27 -0.79 -3.39
CA ASN A 109 14.22 -0.04 -2.54
C ASN A 109 14.10 -0.27 -1.00
N ARG A 110 13.37 -1.30 -0.50
CA ARG A 110 13.22 -1.54 0.96
C ARG A 110 13.68 -2.92 1.41
N TYR A 111 14.13 -3.08 2.66
CA TYR A 111 14.46 -4.40 3.21
C TYR A 111 13.18 -5.24 3.44
N ALA A 112 13.29 -6.57 3.29
CA ALA A 112 12.22 -7.48 3.67
C ALA A 112 11.94 -7.31 5.17
N ARG A 113 10.67 -7.40 5.56
CA ARG A 113 10.27 -7.25 6.97
C ARG A 113 9.21 -8.27 7.35
N ARG A 114 9.31 -8.74 8.58
CA ARG A 114 8.34 -9.64 9.22
C ARG A 114 7.46 -8.80 10.14
N ILE A 115 6.15 -8.78 9.90
CA ILE A 115 5.18 -8.02 10.68
C ILE A 115 4.36 -9.00 11.54
N PRO A 116 4.46 -8.94 12.88
CA PRO A 116 3.69 -9.82 13.75
C PRO A 116 2.17 -9.64 13.57
N LEU A 117 1.44 -10.74 13.61
CA LEU A 117 -0.02 -10.77 13.57
C LEU A 117 -0.61 -10.59 14.97
N THR A 118 -1.60 -9.72 15.10
CA THR A 118 -2.46 -9.69 16.29
C THR A 118 -3.38 -10.92 16.30
N ALA A 119 -3.88 -11.30 17.48
CA ALA A 119 -4.80 -12.44 17.60
C ALA A 119 -6.03 -12.28 16.69
N ARG A 120 -6.66 -11.09 16.68
CA ARG A 120 -7.82 -10.79 15.82
C ARG A 120 -7.49 -10.94 14.33
N LEU A 121 -6.37 -10.37 13.87
CA LEU A 121 -5.98 -10.47 12.46
C LEU A 121 -5.66 -11.93 12.09
N ARG A 122 -5.02 -12.68 12.98
CA ARG A 122 -4.73 -14.11 12.79
C ARG A 122 -6.01 -14.92 12.58
N THR A 123 -7.01 -14.75 13.44
CA THR A 123 -8.30 -15.46 13.33
C THR A 123 -9.01 -15.15 12.02
N VAL A 124 -9.12 -13.86 11.66
CA VAL A 124 -9.82 -13.45 10.44
C VAL A 124 -9.07 -13.91 9.19
N LEU A 125 -7.74 -13.81 9.15
CA LEU A 125 -6.96 -14.29 8.00
C LEU A 125 -7.07 -15.80 7.82
N LYS A 126 -7.11 -16.58 8.91
CA LYS A 126 -7.33 -18.03 8.81
C LYS A 126 -8.68 -18.36 8.19
N ALA A 127 -9.75 -17.79 8.74
CA ALA A 127 -11.10 -17.99 8.22
C ALA A 127 -11.21 -17.58 6.75
N TYR A 128 -10.63 -16.43 6.38
CA TYR A 128 -10.61 -15.98 5.00
C TYR A 128 -9.84 -16.92 4.06
N ILE A 129 -8.66 -17.41 4.46
CA ILE A 129 -7.86 -18.33 3.62
C ILE A 129 -8.57 -19.68 3.46
N GLU A 130 -9.26 -20.14 4.48
CA GLU A 130 -10.08 -21.35 4.45
C GLU A 130 -11.24 -21.19 3.45
N GLU A 131 -12.03 -20.13 3.58
CA GLU A 131 -13.14 -19.82 2.66
C GLU A 131 -12.69 -19.51 1.23
N ARG A 132 -11.50 -18.90 1.05
CA ARG A 132 -10.89 -18.65 -0.27
C ARG A 132 -10.59 -19.96 -1.00
N GLY A 133 -10.27 -21.02 -0.27
CA GLY A 133 -9.89 -22.32 -0.83
C GLY A 133 -8.62 -22.28 -1.69
N VAL A 134 -8.46 -23.35 -2.48
CA VAL A 134 -7.33 -23.55 -3.39
C VAL A 134 -7.65 -22.95 -4.75
N LEU A 135 -6.75 -22.12 -5.27
CA LEU A 135 -6.86 -21.49 -6.59
C LEU A 135 -5.60 -21.83 -7.41
N ASP A 136 -5.64 -21.52 -8.70
CA ASP A 136 -4.52 -21.66 -9.65
C ASP A 136 -3.35 -20.70 -9.35
N HIS A 137 -3.60 -19.64 -8.60
CA HIS A 137 -2.61 -18.66 -8.16
C HIS A 137 -2.51 -18.54 -6.63
N ASP A 138 -1.36 -18.07 -6.15
CA ASP A 138 -1.02 -17.98 -4.73
C ASP A 138 -1.31 -16.62 -4.07
N SER A 139 -1.87 -15.66 -4.82
CA SER A 139 -2.24 -14.33 -4.30
C SER A 139 -3.16 -14.45 -3.08
N LEU A 140 -2.78 -13.80 -1.97
CA LEU A 140 -3.53 -13.87 -0.72
C LEU A 140 -4.94 -13.27 -0.88
N PHE A 141 -5.02 -12.03 -1.35
CA PHE A 141 -6.28 -11.34 -1.58
C PHE A 141 -6.72 -11.46 -3.03
N ILE A 142 -8.01 -11.81 -3.24
CA ILE A 142 -8.56 -12.02 -4.58
C ILE A 142 -9.67 -11.02 -4.90
N SER A 143 -9.77 -10.63 -6.17
CA SER A 143 -10.94 -9.90 -6.65
C SER A 143 -12.08 -10.89 -6.87
N VAL A 144 -13.29 -10.51 -6.49
CA VAL A 144 -14.50 -11.25 -6.85
C VAL A 144 -15.01 -10.58 -8.11
N GLU A 145 -14.47 -10.96 -9.26
CA GLU A 145 -15.01 -10.52 -10.54
C GLU A 145 -16.35 -11.24 -10.77
N THR A 146 -17.45 -10.55 -10.50
CA THR A 146 -18.76 -10.88 -11.05
C THR A 146 -18.73 -10.69 -12.56
N LYS A 147 -18.22 -11.69 -13.30
CA LYS A 147 -18.20 -11.79 -14.79
C LYS A 147 -17.55 -10.63 -15.56
N ARG A 148 -16.61 -11.00 -16.43
CA ARG A 148 -16.16 -10.28 -17.65
C ARG A 148 -17.11 -9.17 -18.11
N CYS A 149 -16.64 -7.92 -18.04
CA CYS A 149 -16.97 -6.94 -19.07
C CYS A 149 -15.78 -6.87 -20.04
N HIS A 150 -16.08 -7.17 -21.30
CA HIS A 150 -15.19 -7.11 -22.44
C HIS A 150 -14.37 -5.81 -22.53
N ASN A 151 -13.17 -5.96 -23.09
CA ASN A 151 -12.42 -4.99 -23.90
C ASN A 151 -12.56 -3.51 -23.55
N LEU A 152 -11.46 -2.92 -23.05
CA LEU A 152 -11.10 -1.56 -23.45
C LEU A 152 -9.57 -1.48 -23.64
N SER A 153 -9.21 -1.54 -24.93
CA SER A 153 -8.18 -0.81 -25.68
C SER A 153 -6.87 -0.41 -25.01
#